data_AF-A0A651G9Z9-F1
#
_entry.id   AF-A0A651G9Z9-F1
#
_cell.length_a   1.000
_cell.length_b   1.000
_cell.length_c   1.000
_cell.angle_alpha   90.00
_cell.angle_beta   90.00
_cell.angle_gamma   90.00
#
_symmetry.space_group_name_H-M   'P 1'
#
loop_
_entity.id
_entity.type
_entity.pdbx_description
1 polymer ?
#
loop_
_entity_poly.entity_id
_entity_poly.type
_entity_poly.pdbx_seq_one_letter_code
_entity_poly.pdbx_strand_id
1 'polypeptide(L)' 'AATKMLRVSDRTHDGFRREAQRRGATIDEVAAAALRALRQKEMGEQLAAPLEGDEAEWLDAPLR' A
#
# COMPACT_ATOMS: atom_id res chain seq x y z
N ALA A 1 -11.87 -13.14 -13.58
CA ALA A 1 -10.70 -12.67 -12.79
C ALA A 1 -9.70 -13.81 -12.68
N ALA A 2 -8.39 -13.54 -12.74
CA ALA A 2 -7.37 -14.57 -12.55
C ALA A 2 -7.11 -14.78 -11.05
N THR A 3 -7.34 -15.98 -10.54
CA THR A 3 -7.01 -16.34 -9.15
C THR A 3 -5.51 -16.66 -9.06
N LYS A 4 -4.85 -16.11 -8.05
CA LYS A 4 -3.44 -16.43 -7.73
C LYS A 4 -3.37 -17.03 -6.34
N MET A 5 -2.55 -18.07 -6.17
CA MET A 5 -2.27 -18.69 -4.87
C MET A 5 -0.87 -18.31 -4.41
N LEU A 6 -0.75 -17.91 -3.16
CA LEU A 6 0.54 -17.62 -2.50
C LEU A 6 0.71 -18.55 -1.31
N ARG A 7 1.88 -19.17 -1.18
CA ARG A 7 2.23 -19.94 0.00
C ARG A 7 2.82 -19.00 1.05
N VAL A 8 2.26 -19.05 2.26
CA VAL A 8 2.72 -18.26 3.42
C VAL A 8 2.97 -19.20 4.60
N SER A 9 3.64 -18.69 5.64
CA SER A 9 3.77 -19.44 6.90
C SER A 9 2.44 -19.49 7.65
N ASP A 10 2.27 -20.51 8.50
CA ASP A 10 1.08 -20.63 9.36
C ASP A 10 0.88 -19.40 10.24
N ARG A 11 1.99 -18.82 10.74
CA ARG A 11 1.97 -17.57 11.51
C ARG A 11 1.35 -16.41 10.72
N THR A 12 1.73 -16.26 9.45
CA THR A 12 1.20 -15.20 8.59
C THR A 12 -0.28 -15.44 8.29
N HIS A 13 -0.64 -16.67 7.94
CA HIS A 13 -2.04 -17.05 7.72
C HIS A 13 -2.90 -16.76 8.96
N ASP A 14 -2.42 -17.12 10.15
CA ASP A 14 -3.12 -16.86 11.41
C ASP A 14 -3.25 -15.38 11.75
N GLY A 15 -2.25 -14.57 11.38
CA GLY A 15 -2.32 -13.12 11.47
C GLY A 15 -3.47 -12.56 10.63
N PHE A 16 -3.53 -12.94 9.35
CA PHE A 16 -4.60 -12.51 8.46
C PHE A 16 -5.98 -13.02 8.91
N ARG A 17 -6.06 -14.28 9.35
CA ARG A 17 -7.30 -14.89 9.85
C ARG A 17 -7.87 -14.14 11.05
N ARG A 18 -7.03 -13.81 12.05
CA ARG A 18 -7.49 -13.04 13.22
C ARG A 18 -7.97 -11.65 12.84
N GLU A 19 -7.26 -10.98 11.95
CA GLU A 19 -7.63 -9.64 11.50
C GLU A 19 -8.94 -9.64 10.69
N ALA A 20 -9.11 -10.64 9.83
CA ALA A 20 -10.34 -10.87 9.07
C ALA A 20 -11.55 -11.05 10.00
N GLN A 21 -11.42 -11.92 11.02
CA GLN A 21 -12.45 -12.10 12.04
C GLN A 21 -12.77 -10.80 12.79
N ARG A 22 -11.75 -10.06 13.20
CA ARG A 22 -11.90 -8.79 13.93
C ARG A 22 -12.67 -7.75 13.12
N ARG A 23 -12.53 -7.75 11.79
CA ARG A 23 -13.17 -6.79 10.88
C ARG A 23 -14.47 -7.28 10.26
N GLY A 24 -14.87 -8.52 10.51
CA GLY A 24 -15.99 -9.14 9.79
C GLY A 24 -15.74 -9.23 8.27
N ALA A 25 -14.48 -9.46 7.89
CA ALA A 25 -14.03 -9.52 6.51
C ALA A 25 -13.44 -10.91 6.18
N THR A 26 -13.12 -11.12 4.90
CA THR A 26 -12.38 -12.29 4.40
C THR A 26 -10.87 -12.08 4.46
N ILE A 27 -10.10 -13.17 4.45
CA ILE A 27 -8.62 -13.10 4.35
C ILE A 27 -8.20 -12.36 3.08
N ASP A 28 -8.90 -12.57 1.96
CA ASP A 28 -8.61 -11.93 0.67
C ASP A 28 -8.80 -10.41 0.72
N GLU A 29 -9.86 -9.93 1.37
CA GLU A 29 -10.09 -8.50 1.56
C GLU A 29 -9.01 -7.86 2.43
N VAL A 30 -8.59 -8.53 3.50
CA VAL A 30 -7.51 -8.05 4.37
C VAL A 30 -6.17 -8.05 3.62
N ALA A 31 -5.89 -9.09 2.83
CA ALA A 31 -4.67 -9.16 2.02
C ALA A 31 -4.65 -8.04 0.95
N ALA A 32 -5.77 -7.79 0.28
CA ALA A 32 -5.91 -6.69 -0.68
C ALA A 32 -5.70 -5.32 -0.02
N ALA A 33 -6.26 -5.12 1.19
CA ALA A 33 -6.05 -3.91 1.97
C ALA A 33 -4.59 -3.74 2.39
N ALA A 34 -3.92 -4.81 2.82
CA ALA A 34 -2.51 -4.79 3.18
C ALA A 34 -1.61 -4.43 1.98
N LEU A 35 -1.86 -5.02 0.80
CA LEU A 35 -1.15 -4.67 -0.44
C LEU A 35 -1.36 -3.20 -0.80
N ARG A 36 -2.58 -2.67 -0.65
CA ARG A 36 -2.86 -1.26 -0.90
C ARG A 36 -2.12 -0.36 0.09
N ALA A 37 -2.11 -0.70 1.37
CA ALA A 37 -1.41 0.05 2.40
C ALA A 37 0.11 0.09 2.17
N LEU A 38 0.71 -1.01 1.71
CA LEU A 38 2.14 -1.05 1.35
C LEU A 38 2.45 -0.08 0.20
N ARG A 39 1.65 -0.11 -0.87
CA ARG A 39 1.80 0.85 -1.98
C ARG A 39 1.62 2.30 -1.54
N GLN A 40 0.65 2.55 -0.66
CA GLN A 40 0.43 3.88 -0.12
C GLN A 40 1.61 4.36 0.74
N LYS A 41 2.24 3.46 1.49
CA LYS A 41 3.46 3.77 2.23
C LYS A 41 4.60 4.13 1.29
N GLU A 42 4.85 3.33 0.26
CA GLU A 42 5.88 3.60 -0.76
C GLU A 42 5.65 4.95 -1.45
N MET A 43 4.41 5.24 -1.86
CA MET A 43 4.05 6.55 -2.42
C MET A 43 4.26 7.67 -1.42
N GLY A 44 3.90 7.48 -0.15
CA GLY A 44 4.12 8.47 0.91
C GLY A 44 5.60 8.78 1.13
N GLU A 45 6.47 7.76 1.08
CA GLU A 45 7.92 7.93 1.16
C GLU A 45 8.47 8.71 -0.04
N GLN A 46 7.96 8.46 -1.25
CA GLN A 46 8.33 9.21 -2.45
C GLN A 46 7.86 10.67 -2.37
N LEU A 47 6.63 10.91 -1.95
CA LEU A 47 6.06 12.26 -1.84
C LEU A 47 6.71 13.08 -0.71
N ALA A 48 7.30 12.43 0.28
CA ALA A 48 8.02 13.09 1.37
C ALA A 48 9.48 13.40 1.01
N ALA A 49 9.99 12.90 -0.12
CA ALA A 49 11.32 13.25 -0.60
C ALA A 49 11.36 14.77 -0.92
N PRO A 50 12.46 15.47 -0.58
CA PRO A 50 12.66 16.82 -1.06
C PRO A 50 12.57 16.87 -2.58
N LEU A 51 11.92 17.91 -3.12
CA LEU A 51 11.94 18.17 -4.55
C LEU A 51 13.36 18.47 -5.00
N GLU A 52 13.73 17.94 -6.16
CA GLU A 52 14.93 18.36 -6.86
C GLU A 52 14.78 19.80 -7.36
N GLY A 53 15.90 20.47 -7.66
CA GLY A 53 15.90 21.90 -7.98
C GLY A 53 15.02 22.26 -9.18
N ASP A 54 15.01 21.43 -10.21
CA ASP A 54 14.17 21.59 -11.40
C ASP A 54 12.69 21.30 -11.13
N GLU A 55 12.39 20.34 -10.25
CA GLU A 55 11.02 20.05 -9.80
C GLU A 55 10.43 21.20 -8.98
N ALA A 56 11.24 21.81 -8.11
CA ALA A 56 10.85 23.00 -7.35
C ALA A 56 10.66 24.21 -8.27
N GLU A 57 11.59 24.46 -9.21
CA GLU A 57 11.47 25.55 -10.19
C GLU A 57 10.23 25.39 -11.06
N TRP A 58 9.89 24.16 -11.46
CA TRP A 58 8.65 23.87 -12.17
C TRP A 58 7.40 24.15 -11.33
N LEU A 59 7.41 23.76 -10.05
CA LEU A 59 6.27 23.96 -9.14
C LEU A 59 6.02 25.45 -8.85
N ASP A 60 7.10 26.23 -8.71
CA ASP A 60 7.06 27.66 -8.43
C ASP A 60 6.92 28.53 -9.70
N ALA A 61 6.76 27.92 -10.88
CA ALA A 61 6.64 28.65 -12.14
C ALA A 61 5.39 29.56 -12.15
N PRO A 62 5.51 30.83 -12.57
CA PRO A 62 4.36 31.73 -12.65
C PRO A 62 3.36 31.21 -13.69
N LEU A 63 2.08 31.14 -13.30
CA LEU A 63 0.98 30.79 -14.21
C LEU A 63 0.97 31.80 -15.39
N ARG A 64 1.12 31.28 -16.61
CA ARG A 64 1.01 32.05 -17.85
C ARG A 64 -0.40 32.06 -18.40
#